data_AF-A0A117IUM5-F1
#
_entry.id   AF-A0A117IUM5-F1
#
_cell.length_a   1.000
_cell.length_b   1.000
_cell.length_c   1.000
_cell.angle_alpha   90.00
_cell.angle_beta   90.00
_cell.angle_gamma   90.00
#
_symmetry.space_group_name_H-M   'P 1'
#
loop_
_entity.id
_entity.type
_entity.pdbx_description
1 polymer ?
#
loop_
_entity_poly.entity_id
_entity_poly.type
_entity_poly.pdbx_seq_one_letter_code
_entity_poly.pdbx_strand_id
1 'polypeptide(L)'
;MAEYDYFAQYPNEGPDHSPDCTQCAAARSELERIRDHALTQRERFADQAAYPYVAGSTALHRSGCSTVEHISRYGQGLSWGDPSVPEASEAEVFEGELLGFAHAQVLSAYGQNFTVMTTQETAEWIRSRTGPRGGTRFRLCKICTPDVPEGARTGASS
;
A
#
# COMPACT_ATOMS: atom_id res chain seq x y z
N MET A 1 -30.88 1.14 15.27
CA MET A 1 -29.97 0.93 14.13
C MET A 1 -28.79 0.18 14.68
N ALA A 2 -28.64 -1.08 14.29
CA ALA A 2 -27.52 -1.90 14.76
C ALA A 2 -26.25 -1.38 14.08
N GLU A 3 -25.30 -0.90 14.88
CA GLU A 3 -23.92 -0.68 14.46
C GLU A 3 -23.43 -1.98 13.83
N TYR A 4 -23.04 -1.91 12.56
CA TYR A 4 -22.44 -3.04 11.88
C TYR A 4 -21.00 -3.14 12.38
N ASP A 5 -20.81 -3.84 13.48
CA ASP A 5 -19.51 -4.09 14.08
C ASP A 5 -18.72 -5.03 13.16
N TYR A 6 -17.92 -4.43 12.28
CA TYR A 6 -17.06 -5.12 11.34
C TYR A 6 -15.99 -5.98 12.05
N PHE A 7 -15.74 -5.75 13.35
CA PHE A 7 -14.74 -6.49 14.15
C PHE A 7 -15.33 -7.63 14.97
N ALA A 8 -16.64 -7.74 15.10
CA ALA A 8 -17.27 -8.92 15.69
C ALA A 8 -16.94 -10.23 14.92
N GLN A 9 -16.42 -10.13 13.69
CA GLN A 9 -15.97 -11.26 12.87
C GLN A 9 -14.47 -11.55 12.95
N TYR A 10 -13.68 -10.71 13.63
CA TYR A 10 -12.28 -10.95 13.90
C TYR A 10 -12.10 -11.08 15.41
N PRO A 11 -12.33 -12.26 15.98
CA PRO A 11 -12.02 -12.48 17.37
C PRO A 11 -10.49 -12.46 17.49
N ASN A 12 -9.94 -11.28 17.76
CA ASN A 12 -8.60 -11.12 18.33
C ASN A 12 -8.50 -11.87 19.69
N GLU A 13 -9.64 -12.32 20.23
CA GLU A 13 -9.78 -13.16 21.41
C GLU A 13 -10.65 -14.40 21.07
N GLY A 14 -10.21 -15.21 20.12
CA GLY A 14 -10.80 -16.51 19.79
C GLY A 14 -9.83 -17.65 20.12
N PRO A 15 -10.30 -18.90 20.31
CA PRO A 15 -9.47 -20.07 20.60
C PRO A 15 -8.42 -20.39 19.51
N ASP A 16 -8.44 -19.67 18.38
CA ASP A 16 -7.51 -19.81 17.26
C ASP A 16 -6.29 -18.87 17.31
N HIS A 17 -6.26 -17.89 18.24
CA HIS A 17 -5.06 -17.05 18.47
C HIS A 17 -4.08 -17.79 19.40
N SER A 18 -3.57 -18.91 18.92
CA SER A 18 -2.47 -19.63 19.57
C SER A 18 -1.13 -19.09 19.08
N PRO A 19 -0.13 -18.85 19.96
CA PRO A 19 1.24 -18.58 19.53
C PRO A 19 1.81 -19.70 18.63
N ASP A 20 1.21 -20.89 18.68
CA ASP A 20 1.55 -22.06 17.87
C ASP A 20 0.71 -22.19 16.59
N CYS A 21 -0.03 -21.14 16.17
CA CYS A 21 -0.80 -21.18 14.94
C CYS A 21 0.12 -21.35 13.71
N THR A 22 0.03 -22.52 13.06
CA THR A 22 0.86 -22.85 11.89
C THR A 22 0.57 -21.97 10.68
N GLN A 23 -0.67 -21.48 10.52
CA GLN A 23 -1.03 -20.55 9.45
C GLN A 23 -0.37 -19.18 9.65
N CYS A 24 -0.43 -18.64 10.88
CA CYS A 24 0.28 -17.42 11.23
C CYS A 24 1.80 -17.58 11.09
N ALA A 25 2.37 -18.71 11.53
CA ALA A 25 3.78 -18.99 11.37
C ALA A 25 4.20 -19.03 9.89
N ALA A 26 3.41 -19.67 9.03
CA ALA A 26 3.66 -19.75 7.59
C ALA A 26 3.49 -18.41 6.86
N ALA A 27 2.55 -17.56 7.31
CA ALA A 27 2.25 -16.27 6.70
C ALA A 27 3.20 -15.14 7.16
N ARG A 28 3.87 -15.30 8.31
CA ARG A 28 4.66 -14.23 8.95
C ARG A 28 5.71 -13.63 8.03
N SER A 29 6.54 -14.44 7.37
CA SER A 29 7.60 -13.90 6.49
C SER A 29 7.05 -13.17 5.27
N GLU A 30 5.88 -13.56 4.75
CA GLU A 30 5.21 -12.82 3.69
C GLU A 30 4.74 -11.45 4.20
N LEU A 31 4.11 -11.43 5.37
CA LEU A 31 3.63 -10.21 5.99
C LEU A 31 4.77 -9.25 6.34
N GLU A 32 5.90 -9.76 6.85
CA GLU A 32 7.11 -8.96 7.10
C GLU A 32 7.55 -8.25 5.83
N ARG A 33 7.62 -8.95 4.69
CA ARG A 33 7.95 -8.31 3.40
C ARG A 33 6.94 -7.26 2.99
N ILE A 34 5.65 -7.51 3.18
CA ILE A 34 4.58 -6.57 2.85
C ILE A 34 4.67 -5.32 3.74
N ARG A 35 4.88 -5.50 5.05
CA ARG A 35 5.13 -4.43 6.02
C ARG A 35 6.33 -3.60 5.60
N ASP A 36 7.48 -4.23 5.40
CA ASP A 36 8.74 -3.53 5.12
C ASP A 36 8.65 -2.74 3.80
N HIS A 37 7.98 -3.30 2.78
CA HIS A 37 7.66 -2.58 1.56
C HIS A 37 6.77 -1.38 1.82
N ALA A 38 5.66 -1.55 2.57
CA ALA A 38 4.72 -0.48 2.88
C ALA A 38 5.37 0.66 3.70
N LEU A 39 6.20 0.33 4.69
CA LEU A 39 6.96 1.31 5.47
C LEU A 39 7.97 2.07 4.60
N THR A 40 8.68 1.37 3.71
CA THR A 40 9.55 2.02 2.71
C THR A 40 8.76 2.99 1.83
N GLN A 41 7.56 2.60 1.38
CA GLN A 41 6.70 3.47 0.60
C GLN A 41 6.25 4.69 1.39
N ARG A 42 5.91 4.53 2.68
CA ARG A 42 5.55 5.65 3.57
C ARG A 42 6.69 6.64 3.73
N GLU A 43 7.91 6.16 3.98
CA GLU A 43 9.10 7.00 4.11
C GLU A 43 9.38 7.79 2.83
N ARG A 44 9.32 7.12 1.67
CA ARG A 44 9.44 7.80 0.37
C ARG A 44 8.33 8.82 0.15
N PHE A 45 7.09 8.49 0.53
CA PHE A 45 5.94 9.38 0.36
C PHE A 45 6.05 10.66 1.21
N ALA A 46 6.79 10.61 2.32
CA ALA A 46 7.03 11.80 3.16
C ALA A 46 7.89 12.87 2.44
N ASP A 47 8.75 12.46 1.49
CA ASP A 47 9.52 13.37 0.64
C ASP A 47 8.96 13.41 -0.80
N GLN A 48 7.83 14.08 -0.96
CA GLN A 48 7.17 14.18 -2.27
C GLN A 48 7.98 14.98 -3.31
N ALA A 49 8.99 15.74 -2.88
CA ALA A 49 9.88 16.45 -3.79
C ALA A 49 10.88 15.49 -4.44
N ALA A 50 11.47 14.58 -3.65
CA ALA A 50 12.35 13.54 -4.15
C ALA A 50 11.58 12.42 -4.88
N TYR A 51 10.36 12.10 -4.42
CA TYR A 51 9.53 11.03 -4.96
C TYR A 51 8.17 11.57 -5.44
N PRO A 52 8.10 12.22 -6.62
CA PRO A 52 6.91 12.94 -7.07
C PRO A 52 5.79 12.05 -7.64
N TYR A 53 6.02 10.73 -7.79
CA TYR A 53 5.05 9.82 -8.40
C TYR A 53 4.71 8.64 -7.50
N VAL A 54 3.48 8.13 -7.67
CA VAL A 54 3.01 6.89 -7.06
C VAL A 54 2.35 6.03 -8.13
N ALA A 55 2.84 4.81 -8.33
CA ALA A 55 2.20 3.81 -9.17
C ALA A 55 1.35 2.86 -8.33
N GLY A 56 0.08 2.73 -8.68
CA GLY A 56 -0.78 1.61 -8.28
C GLY A 56 -0.69 0.46 -9.29
N SER A 57 -1.51 -0.59 -9.11
CA SER A 57 -1.55 -1.75 -10.03
C SER A 57 -1.82 -1.37 -11.49
N THR A 58 -2.70 -0.39 -11.73
CA THR A 58 -3.14 -0.01 -13.07
C THR A 58 -3.09 1.49 -13.35
N ALA A 59 -2.63 2.30 -12.40
CA ALA A 59 -2.69 3.75 -12.50
C ALA A 59 -1.42 4.42 -11.99
N LEU A 60 -1.01 5.50 -12.67
CA LEU A 60 0.03 6.41 -12.19
C LEU A 60 -0.61 7.65 -11.57
N HIS A 61 -0.08 8.10 -10.44
CA HIS A 61 -0.51 9.27 -9.68
C HIS A 61 0.68 10.20 -9.42
N ARG A 62 0.41 11.48 -9.13
CA ARG A 62 1.35 12.35 -8.41
C ARG A 62 1.30 12.01 -6.92
N SER A 63 2.40 12.17 -6.19
CA SER A 63 2.43 11.92 -4.74
C SER A 63 1.49 12.84 -3.96
N GLY A 64 1.25 14.07 -4.43
CA GLY A 64 0.23 14.96 -3.85
C GLY A 64 -1.23 14.61 -4.18
N CYS A 65 -1.53 13.44 -4.76
CA CYS A 65 -2.89 13.05 -5.12
C CYS A 65 -3.66 12.51 -3.91
N SER A 66 -4.86 13.03 -3.64
CA SER A 66 -5.72 12.59 -2.53
C SER A 66 -6.06 11.09 -2.56
N THR A 67 -6.11 10.45 -3.74
CA THR A 67 -6.33 9.00 -3.86
C THR A 67 -5.24 8.17 -3.19
N VAL A 68 -4.01 8.70 -3.11
CA VAL A 68 -2.84 8.01 -2.53
C VAL A 68 -2.41 8.59 -1.18
N GLU A 69 -3.14 9.58 -0.65
CA GLU A 69 -2.83 10.22 0.64
C GLU A 69 -2.82 9.22 1.80
N HIS A 70 -3.63 8.16 1.70
CA HIS A 70 -3.71 7.11 2.70
C HIS A 70 -2.37 6.36 2.92
N ILE A 71 -1.42 6.44 1.98
CA ILE A 71 -0.06 5.88 2.13
C ILE A 71 0.66 6.47 3.36
N SER A 72 0.38 7.73 3.70
CA SER A 72 0.95 8.37 4.90
C SER A 72 0.59 7.65 6.21
N ARG A 73 -0.45 6.80 6.20
CA ARG A 73 -0.96 6.07 7.36
C ARG A 73 -0.47 4.62 7.45
N TYR A 74 0.38 4.16 6.53
CA TYR A 74 0.86 2.77 6.57
C TYR A 74 1.59 2.44 7.87
N GLY A 75 1.26 1.28 8.44
CA GLY A 75 1.82 0.80 9.70
C GLY A 75 1.41 1.60 10.94
N GLN A 76 0.46 2.54 10.81
CA GLN A 76 -0.17 3.15 11.97
C GLN A 76 -1.36 2.30 12.39
N GLY A 77 -1.61 2.25 13.71
CA GLY A 77 -2.87 1.72 14.21
C GLY A 77 -4.03 2.52 13.63
N LEU A 78 -5.09 1.84 13.19
CA LEU A 78 -6.33 2.51 12.84
C LEU A 78 -6.85 3.20 14.11
N SER A 79 -6.60 4.50 14.25
CA SER A 79 -7.22 5.30 15.30
C SER A 79 -8.72 5.33 15.00
N TRP A 80 -9.50 4.64 15.82
CA TRP A 80 -10.95 4.50 15.66
C TRP A 80 -11.71 5.78 16.01
N GLY A 81 -11.14 6.97 15.81
CA GLY A 81 -11.80 8.24 16.14
C GLY A 81 -12.24 8.39 17.61
N ASP A 82 -12.01 7.39 18.45
CA ASP A 82 -12.23 7.37 19.88
C ASP A 82 -10.91 7.72 20.56
N PRO A 83 -10.75 8.96 21.04
CA PRO A 83 -9.53 9.40 21.71
C PRO A 83 -9.29 8.69 23.07
N SER A 84 -10.22 7.86 23.54
CA SER A 84 -10.05 7.04 24.75
C SER A 84 -9.39 5.69 24.50
N VAL A 85 -9.28 5.26 23.23
CA VAL A 85 -8.54 4.04 22.86
C VAL A 85 -7.06 4.41 22.67
N PRO A 86 -6.13 3.82 23.44
CA PRO A 86 -4.71 4.08 23.24
C PRO A 86 -4.28 3.67 21.84
N GLU A 87 -3.38 4.45 21.24
CA GLU A 87 -2.76 4.09 19.96
C GLU A 87 -2.08 2.73 20.10
N ALA A 88 -2.47 1.78 19.24
CA ALA A 88 -1.82 0.48 19.19
C ALA A 88 -0.34 0.64 18.81
N SER A 89 0.54 -0.06 19.51
CA SER A 89 1.95 -0.14 19.17
C SER A 89 2.14 -0.81 17.80
N GLU A 90 3.28 -0.54 17.14
CA GLU A 90 3.60 -1.19 15.85
C GLU A 90 3.58 -2.73 15.93
N ALA A 91 3.93 -3.28 17.09
CA ALA A 91 3.88 -4.73 17.33
C ALA A 91 2.44 -5.26 17.39
N GLU A 92 1.53 -4.55 18.06
CA GLU A 92 0.10 -4.91 18.13
C GLU A 92 -0.56 -4.78 16.76
N VAL A 93 -0.21 -3.74 15.98
CA VAL A 93 -0.66 -3.60 14.59
C VAL A 93 -0.19 -4.78 13.76
N PHE A 94 1.08 -5.18 13.88
CA PHE A 94 1.62 -6.30 13.12
C PHE A 94 0.93 -7.63 13.44
N GLU A 95 0.72 -7.95 14.72
CA GLU A 95 0.06 -9.20 15.10
C GLU A 95 -1.43 -9.21 14.67
N GLY A 96 -2.13 -8.08 14.76
CA GLY A 96 -3.49 -7.95 14.22
C GLY A 96 -3.55 -8.17 12.69
N GLU A 97 -2.62 -7.58 11.95
CA GLU A 97 -2.49 -7.80 10.51
C GLU A 97 -2.10 -9.25 10.18
N LEU A 98 -1.27 -9.91 11.01
CA LEU A 98 -0.91 -11.30 10.82
C LEU A 98 -2.10 -12.23 10.91
N LEU A 99 -2.99 -12.00 11.89
CA LEU A 99 -4.22 -12.76 12.02
C LEU A 99 -5.12 -12.57 10.78
N GLY A 100 -5.37 -11.31 10.39
CA GLY A 100 -6.21 -11.00 9.23
C GLY A 100 -5.64 -11.53 7.91
N PHE A 101 -4.33 -11.42 7.73
CA PHE A 101 -3.64 -11.88 6.53
C PHE A 101 -3.61 -13.41 6.45
N ALA A 102 -3.24 -14.10 7.53
CA ALA A 102 -3.14 -15.55 7.54
C ALA A 102 -4.49 -16.24 7.29
N HIS A 103 -5.57 -15.73 7.89
CA HIS A 103 -6.86 -16.42 7.91
C HIS A 103 -7.87 -15.90 6.89
N ALA A 104 -7.78 -14.62 6.50
CA ALA A 104 -8.74 -13.99 5.60
C ALA A 104 -8.10 -13.34 4.37
N GLN A 105 -6.76 -13.33 4.27
CA GLN A 105 -6.02 -12.59 3.22
C GLN A 105 -6.39 -11.10 3.19
N VAL A 106 -6.71 -10.54 4.36
CA VAL A 106 -7.09 -9.14 4.53
C VAL A 106 -5.92 -8.38 5.16
N LEU A 107 -5.67 -7.18 4.65
CA LEU A 107 -4.70 -6.23 5.18
C LEU A 107 -5.34 -4.86 5.30
N SER A 108 -5.16 -4.21 6.44
CA SER A 108 -5.74 -2.90 6.74
C SER A 108 -4.68 -1.81 6.92
N ALA A 109 -3.52 -2.17 7.48
CA ALA A 109 -2.42 -1.25 7.79
C ALA A 109 -1.32 -1.22 6.70
N TYR A 110 -1.15 -2.30 5.94
CA TYR A 110 -0.12 -2.42 4.91
C TYR A 110 -0.77 -2.54 3.53
N GLY A 111 -1.16 -1.39 2.97
CA GLY A 111 -1.79 -1.33 1.65
C GLY A 111 -0.87 -1.91 0.58
N GLN A 112 -1.31 -2.98 -0.08
CA GLN A 112 -0.56 -3.58 -1.17
C GLN A 112 -0.68 -2.74 -2.44
N ASN A 113 0.34 -2.86 -3.31
CA ASN A 113 0.33 -2.43 -4.71
C ASN A 113 0.57 -0.95 -5.01
N PHE A 114 1.04 -0.15 -4.04
CA PHE A 114 1.60 1.16 -4.34
C PHE A 114 3.13 1.13 -4.36
N THR A 115 3.71 1.91 -5.27
CA THR A 115 5.15 2.15 -5.35
C THR A 115 5.39 3.64 -5.54
N VAL A 116 6.05 4.25 -4.59
CA VAL A 116 6.45 5.65 -4.59
C VAL A 116 7.82 5.75 -5.26
N MET A 117 7.90 6.60 -6.26
CA MET A 117 8.97 6.58 -7.25
C MET A 117 9.53 7.98 -7.46
N THR A 118 10.84 8.01 -7.67
CA THR A 118 11.55 9.12 -8.30
C THR A 118 11.09 9.29 -9.76
N THR A 119 11.47 10.41 -10.37
CA THR A 119 11.24 10.65 -11.80
C THR A 119 11.90 9.58 -12.69
N GLN A 120 13.09 9.10 -12.31
CA GLN A 120 13.81 8.07 -13.07
C GLN A 120 13.12 6.71 -12.99
N GLU A 121 12.80 6.24 -11.78
CA GLU A 121 12.07 4.99 -11.56
C GLU A 121 10.72 5.01 -12.29
N THR A 122 10.04 6.17 -12.31
CA THR A 122 8.79 6.34 -13.06
C THR A 122 8.99 6.16 -14.57
N ALA A 123 10.07 6.70 -15.13
CA ALA A 123 10.36 6.52 -16.56
C ALA A 123 10.60 5.04 -16.91
N GLU A 124 11.33 4.32 -16.06
CA GLU A 124 11.54 2.87 -16.19
C GLU A 124 10.24 2.08 -16.06
N TRP A 125 9.41 2.43 -15.08
CA TRP A 125 8.11 1.83 -14.84
C TRP A 125 7.17 2.00 -16.04
N ILE A 126 7.15 3.19 -16.66
CA ILE A 126 6.36 3.46 -17.87
C ILE A 126 6.90 2.65 -19.05
N ARG A 127 8.22 2.62 -19.28
CA ARG A 127 8.83 1.85 -20.38
C ARG A 127 8.50 0.36 -20.28
N SER A 128 8.61 -0.22 -19.09
CA SER A 128 8.27 -1.64 -18.86
C SER A 128 6.80 -1.99 -19.09
N ARG A 129 5.91 -0.98 -19.08
CA ARG A 129 4.45 -1.14 -19.25
C ARG A 129 3.92 -0.56 -20.56
N THR A 130 4.82 -0.14 -21.45
CA THR A 130 4.49 0.36 -22.77
C THR A 130 4.95 -0.68 -23.79
N GLY A 131 4.00 -1.22 -24.55
CA GLY A 131 4.29 -2.20 -25.59
C GLY A 131 5.08 -1.60 -26.76
N PRO A 132 5.66 -2.43 -27.65
CA PRO A 132 6.47 -1.97 -28.78
C PRO A 132 5.70 -1.10 -29.79
N ARG A 133 4.36 -1.10 -29.75
CA ARG A 133 3.49 -0.24 -30.58
C ARG A 133 2.96 0.99 -29.83
N GLY A 134 3.53 1.34 -28.67
CA GLY A 134 3.12 2.49 -27.87
C GLY A 134 1.87 2.30 -27.00
N GLY A 135 1.23 1.13 -27.02
CA GLY A 135 0.08 0.84 -26.15
C GLY A 135 0.50 0.66 -24.69
N THR A 136 -0.10 1.43 -23.77
CA THR A 136 0.19 1.33 -22.33
C THR A 136 -0.71 0.30 -21.65
N ARG A 137 -0.15 -0.44 -20.69
CA ARG A 137 -0.90 -1.35 -19.79
C ARG A 137 -1.34 -0.66 -18.49
N PHE A 138 -1.27 0.67 -18.45
CA PHE A 138 -1.63 1.49 -17.31
C PHE A 138 -2.35 2.76 -17.77
N ARG A 139 -3.02 3.40 -16.83
CA ARG A 139 -3.75 4.66 -17.02
C ARG A 139 -3.07 5.77 -16.23
N LEU A 140 -3.17 7.00 -16.70
CA LEU A 140 -2.87 8.16 -15.87
C LEU A 140 -4.10 8.48 -15.00
N CYS A 141 -3.87 8.80 -13.73
CA CYS A 141 -4.95 9.23 -12.86
C CYS A 141 -5.61 10.50 -13.42
N LYS A 142 -6.94 10.48 -13.56
CA LYS A 142 -7.70 11.62 -14.08
C LYS A 142 -7.84 12.77 -13.07
N ILE A 143 -7.61 12.51 -11.79
CA ILE A 143 -7.74 13.50 -10.71
C ILE A 143 -6.50 14.39 -10.67
N CYS A 144 -5.30 13.79 -10.65
CA CYS A 144 -4.04 14.54 -10.54
C CYS A 144 -3.27 14.70 -11.85
N THR A 145 -3.71 14.04 -12.93
CA THR A 145 -3.15 14.13 -14.29
C THR A 145 -1.62 14.24 -14.27
N PRO A 146 -0.91 13.19 -13.83
CA PRO A 146 0.53 13.24 -13.68
C PRO A 146 1.20 13.48 -15.04
N ASP A 147 2.23 14.31 -15.04
CA ASP A 147 3.06 14.51 -16.21
C ASP A 147 3.86 13.24 -16.51
N VAL A 148 4.06 12.93 -17.78
CA VAL A 148 4.90 11.80 -18.20
C VAL A 148 6.34 12.31 -18.36
N PRO A 149 7.31 11.78 -17.58
CA PRO A 149 8.72 12.17 -17.69
C PRO A 149 9.23 12.00 -19.13
N GLU A 150 10.06 12.93 -19.61
CA GLU A 150 10.54 12.94 -20.99
C GLU A 150 11.28 11.66 -21.38
N GLY A 151 12.09 11.11 -20.46
CA GLY A 151 12.81 9.84 -20.64
C GLY A 151 11.90 8.61 -20.79
N ALA A 152 10.58 8.74 -20.62
CA ALA A 152 9.61 7.67 -20.85
C ALA A 152 9.06 7.63 -22.29
N ARG A 153 9.25 8.70 -23.08
CA ARG A 153 8.65 8.86 -24.43
C ARG A 153 9.49 8.29 -25.56
N THR A 154 10.65 7.70 -25.27
CA THR A 154 11.58 7.15 -26.26
C THR A 154 11.08 5.83 -26.84
N GLY A 155 10.09 5.93 -27.72
CA GLY A 155 9.60 4.88 -28.61
C GLY A 155 8.97 5.39 -29.90
N ALA A 156 8.92 6.72 -30.11
CA ALA A 156 8.43 7.34 -31.34
C ALA A 156 9.54 8.19 -31.97
N SER A 157 10.48 7.55 -32.65
CA SER A 157 11.35 8.21 -33.62
C SER A 157 11.76 7.17 -34.67
N SER A 158 11.05 7.22 -35.79
CA SER A 158 11.52 7.21 -37.18
C SER A 158 10.47 6.61 -38.10
#